data_AF-A0A920U4Y1-F1
#
_entry.id   AF-A0A920U4Y1-F1
#
_cell.length_a   1.000
_cell.length_b   1.000
_cell.length_c   1.000
_cell.angle_alpha   90.00
_cell.angle_beta   90.00
_cell.angle_gamma   90.00
#
_symmetry.space_group_name_H-M   'P 1'
#
loop_
_entity.id
_entity.type
_entity.pdbx_description
1 polymer ?
#
loop_
_entity_poly.entity_id
_entity_poly.type
_entity_poly.pdbx_seq_one_letter_code
_entity_poly.pdbx_strand_id
1 'polypeptide(L)' 'MMHNYFRIGGLKEDVPDDFVHQVREVLDLVKKDTEESDKLLSFNEIFLARLKNIAVMSAEDAIDFGLTGPCLRASGVD' A
#
# COMPACT_ATOMS: atom_id res chain seq x y z
N MET A 1 2.42 -17.08 -1.40
CA MET A 1 1.22 -17.92 -1.20
C MET A 1 0.46 -17.97 -2.53
N MET A 2 0.02 -19.15 -3.01
CA MET A 2 -0.77 -19.28 -4.24
C MET A 2 -2.10 -19.98 -3.93
N HIS A 3 -3.22 -19.25 -3.96
CA HIS A 3 -4.54 -19.78 -3.58
C HIS A 3 -5.47 -20.10 -4.77
N ASN A 4 -5.11 -19.72 -6.00
CA ASN A 4 -5.91 -19.92 -7.21
C ASN A 4 -7.41 -19.55 -7.03
N TYR A 5 -7.65 -18.47 -6.26
CA TYR A 5 -9.00 -18.05 -5.85
C TYR A 5 -9.70 -17.24 -6.94
N PHE A 6 -8.99 -16.27 -7.56
CA PHE A 6 -9.48 -15.54 -8.72
C PHE A 6 -9.34 -16.38 -9.98
N ARG A 7 -10.40 -16.49 -10.77
CA ARG A 7 -10.46 -17.23 -12.03
C ARG A 7 -11.14 -16.41 -13.12
N ILE A 8 -10.91 -16.76 -14.38
CA ILE A 8 -11.70 -16.19 -15.49
C ILE A 8 -13.16 -16.55 -15.23
N GLY A 9 -14.02 -15.53 -15.15
CA GLY A 9 -15.44 -15.69 -14.81
C GLY A 9 -15.80 -15.48 -13.33
N GLY A 10 -14.84 -15.19 -12.44
CA GLY A 10 -15.13 -14.79 -11.06
C GLY A 10 -14.21 -15.41 -10.01
N LEU A 11 -14.82 -15.92 -8.94
CA LEU A 11 -14.12 -16.54 -7.81
C LEU A 11 -14.30 -18.07 -7.84
N LYS A 12 -13.32 -18.80 -7.30
CA LYS A 12 -13.35 -20.27 -7.21
C LYS A 12 -14.48 -20.78 -6.31
N GLU A 13 -14.72 -20.08 -5.21
CA GLU A 13 -15.70 -20.42 -4.18
C GLU A 13 -16.09 -19.14 -3.42
N ASP A 14 -17.23 -19.17 -2.72
CA ASP A 14 -17.66 -18.04 -1.89
C ASP A 14 -16.80 -17.94 -0.62
N VAL A 15 -16.92 -16.82 0.09
CA VAL A 15 -16.28 -16.63 1.39
C VAL A 15 -16.98 -17.45 2.47
N PRO A 16 -16.29 -17.83 3.57
CA PRO A 16 -16.93 -18.44 4.73
C PRO A 16 -18.04 -17.58 5.32
N ASP A 17 -19.03 -18.22 5.97
CA ASP A 17 -20.19 -17.52 6.56
C ASP A 17 -19.81 -16.41 7.56
N ASP A 18 -18.68 -16.56 8.26
CA ASP A 18 -18.17 -15.63 9.26
C ASP A 18 -17.12 -14.63 8.72
N PHE A 19 -16.84 -14.64 7.42
CA PHE A 19 -15.80 -13.82 6.79
C PHE A 19 -15.92 -12.33 7.12
N VAL A 20 -17.13 -11.78 7.04
CA VAL A 20 -17.37 -10.35 7.29
C VAL A 20 -17.01 -9.97 8.73
N HIS A 21 -17.26 -10.86 9.69
CA HIS A 21 -16.90 -10.62 11.08
C HIS A 21 -15.38 -10.62 11.25
N GLN A 22 -14.69 -11.64 10.72
CA GLN A 22 -13.23 -11.72 10.79
C GLN A 22 -12.54 -10.52 10.12
N VAL A 23 -13.02 -10.10 8.95
CA VAL A 23 -12.47 -8.92 8.25
C VAL A 23 -12.60 -7.67 9.10
N ARG A 24 -13.74 -7.45 9.78
CA ARG A 24 -13.93 -6.28 10.64
C ARG A 24 -12.95 -6.27 11.81
N GLU A 25 -12.73 -7.40 12.46
CA GLU A 25 -11.73 -7.51 13.53
C GLU A 25 -10.32 -7.17 13.03
N VAL A 26 -9.96 -7.67 11.85
CA VAL A 26 -8.65 -7.35 11.24
C VAL A 26 -8.54 -5.87 10.88
N LEU A 27 -9.60 -5.25 10.35
CA LEU A 27 -9.58 -3.84 9.97
C LEU A 27 -9.32 -2.91 11.17
N ASP A 28 -9.89 -3.24 12.33
CA ASP A 28 -9.64 -2.47 13.56
C ASP A 28 -8.16 -2.57 13.99
N LEU A 29 -7.56 -3.75 13.87
CA LEU A 29 -6.13 -3.97 14.15
C LEU A 29 -5.24 -3.23 13.15
N VAL A 30 -5.52 -3.37 11.85
CA VAL A 30 -4.75 -2.71 10.79
C VAL A 30 -4.77 -1.20 10.98
N LYS A 31 -5.92 -0.61 11.33
CA LYS A 31 -6.03 0.82 11.61
C LYS A 31 -5.13 1.23 12.76
N LYS A 32 -5.20 0.52 13.89
CA LYS A 32 -4.36 0.78 15.06
C LYS A 32 -2.87 0.68 14.73
N ASP A 33 -2.46 -0.40 14.08
CA ASP A 33 -1.05 -0.65 13.77
C ASP A 33 -0.51 0.36 12.74
N THR A 34 -1.37 0.83 11.83
CA THR A 34 -1.02 1.90 10.89
C THR A 34 -0.79 3.21 11.63
N GLU A 35 -1.66 3.59 12.57
CA GLU A 35 -1.50 4.80 13.39
C GLU A 35 -0.26 4.73 14.28
N GLU A 36 0.05 3.57 14.85
CA GLU A 36 1.26 3.37 15.64
C GLU A 36 2.53 3.47 14.78
N SER A 37 2.51 2.86 13.58
CA SER A 37 3.62 2.95 12.62
C SER A 37 3.86 4.38 12.16
N ASP A 38 2.80 5.14 11.86
CA ASP A 38 2.88 6.54 11.45
C ASP A 38 3.53 7.41 12.54
N LYS A 39 3.09 7.24 13.80
CA LYS A 39 3.67 7.95 14.96
C LYS A 39 5.16 7.67 15.14
N LEU A 40 5.61 6.46 14.81
CA LEU A 40 7.00 6.07 14.96
C LEU A 40 7.90 6.54 13.81
N LEU A 41 7.35 6.67 12.58
CA LEU A 41 8.16 6.85 11.37
C LEU A 41 8.02 8.23 10.72
N SER A 42 6.80 8.73 10.53
CA SER A 42 6.54 9.81 9.56
C SER A 42 7.25 11.13 9.87
N PHE A 43 7.43 11.44 11.16
CA PHE A 43 8.15 12.64 11.60
C PHE A 43 9.42 12.34 12.39
N ASN A 44 9.88 11.08 12.35
CA ASN A 44 11.12 10.70 13.01
C ASN A 44 12.31 11.34 12.27
N GLU A 45 13.13 12.09 12.99
CA GLU A 45 14.27 12.83 12.41
C GLU A 45 15.27 11.91 11.71
N ILE A 46 15.54 10.73 12.28
CA ILE A 46 16.45 9.74 11.68
C ILE A 46 15.84 9.21 10.38
N PHE A 47 14.54 8.92 10.37
CA PHE A 47 13.85 8.43 9.17
C PHE A 47 13.85 9.48 8.05
N LEU A 48 13.52 10.73 8.38
CA LEU A 48 13.54 11.84 7.43
C LEU A 48 14.95 12.13 6.92
N ALA A 49 15.96 12.15 7.79
CA ALA A 49 17.36 12.36 7.39
C ALA A 49 17.86 11.28 6.42
N ARG A 50 17.27 10.09 6.43
CA ARG A 50 17.68 8.96 5.59
C ARG A 50 16.96 8.87 4.25
N LEU A 51 15.78 9.48 4.12
CA LEU A 51 14.90 9.28 2.96
C LEU A 51 14.51 10.56 2.23
N LYS A 52 14.47 11.71 2.92
CA LYS A 52 14.07 12.97 2.29
C LYS A 52 15.09 13.38 1.22
N ASN A 53 14.58 13.75 0.05
CA ASN A 53 15.38 14.14 -1.13
C ASN A 53 16.32 13.05 -1.67
N ILE A 54 16.05 11.77 -1.36
CA ILE A 54 16.78 10.63 -1.93
C ILE A 54 15.97 10.06 -3.10
N ALA A 55 16.65 9.76 -4.21
CA ALA A 55 16.05 9.21 -5.43
C ALA A 55 14.85 10.04 -5.95
N VAL A 56 15.02 11.37 -5.98
CA VAL A 56 14.01 12.30 -6.51
C VAL A 56 13.77 12.00 -8.00
N MET A 57 12.51 11.85 -8.37
CA MET A 57 12.06 11.53 -9.72
C MET A 57 11.22 12.67 -10.27
N SER A 58 11.51 13.14 -11.49
CA SER A 58 10.68 14.11 -12.19
C SER A 58 9.44 13.42 -12.79
N ALA A 59 8.36 14.17 -13.02
CA ALA A 59 7.16 13.64 -13.67
C ALA A 59 7.44 13.14 -15.10
N GLU A 60 8.31 13.84 -15.83
CA GLU A 60 8.71 13.49 -17.20
C GLU A 60 9.47 12.16 -17.21
N ASP A 61 10.51 12.02 -16.39
CA ASP A 61 11.30 10.78 -16.28
C ASP A 61 10.43 9.61 -15.79
N ALA A 62 9.50 9.86 -14.85
CA ALA A 62 8.60 8.83 -14.33
C ALA A 62 7.70 8.26 -15.44
N ILE A 63 7.20 9.10 -16.34
CA ILE A 63 6.39 8.68 -17.48
C ILE A 63 7.25 7.95 -18.51
N ASP A 64 8.42 8.49 -18.85
CA ASP A 64 9.31 7.92 -19.85
C ASP A 64 9.83 6.53 -19.43
N PHE A 65 10.03 6.32 -18.14
CA PHE A 65 10.42 5.00 -17.59
C PHE A 65 9.24 4.05 -17.37
N GLY A 66 8.01 4.50 -17.62
CA GLY A 66 6.80 3.69 -17.42
C GLY A 66 6.54 3.36 -15.95
N LEU A 67 6.92 4.25 -15.03
CA LEU A 67 6.58 4.09 -13.61
C LEU A 67 5.06 4.16 -13.43
N THR A 68 4.53 3.38 -12.48
CA THR A 68 3.10 3.35 -12.16
C THR A 68 2.88 3.35 -10.65
N GLY A 69 1.63 3.55 -10.22
CA GLY A 69 1.24 3.44 -8.81
C GLY A 69 1.90 4.50 -7.92
N PRO A 70 2.42 4.14 -6.72
CA PRO A 70 2.95 5.10 -5.76
C PRO A 70 4.12 5.95 -6.27
N CYS A 71 5.02 5.36 -7.06
CA CYS A 71 6.19 6.09 -7.58
C CYS A 71 5.77 7.19 -8.57
N LEU A 72 4.81 6.88 -9.46
CA LEU A 72 4.26 7.85 -10.40
C LEU A 72 3.51 8.98 -9.67
N ARG A 73 2.62 8.63 -8.73
CA ARG A 73 1.89 9.64 -7.95
C ARG A 73 2.80 10.54 -7.12
N ALA A 74 3.84 9.99 -6.51
CA ALA A 74 4.81 10.76 -5.74
C ALA A 74 5.61 11.76 -6.59
N SER A 75 5.73 11.52 -7.90
CA SER A 75 6.38 12.44 -8.86
C SER A 75 5.48 13.61 -9.30
N GLY A 76 4.21 13.64 -8.88
CA GLY A 76 3.26 14.72 -9.17
C GLY A 76 2.33 14.46 -10.37
N VAL A 77 2.26 13.23 -10.86
CA VAL A 77 1.31 12.80 -11.90
C VAL A 77 0.10 12.17 -11.22
N ASP A 78 -1.09 12.72 -11.46
CA ASP A 78 -2.38 12.26 -10.88
C ASP A 78 -3.22 11.49 -11.92
#